data_AF-A0A5C7W295-F1
#
_entry.id   AF-A0A5C7W295-F1
#
_cell.length_a   1.000
_cell.length_b   1.000
_cell.length_c   1.000
_cell.angle_alpha   90.00
_cell.angle_beta   90.00
_cell.angle_gamma   90.00
#
_symmetry.space_group_name_H-M   'P 1'
#
loop_
_entity.id
_entity.type
_entity.pdbx_description
1 polymer ?
#
loop_
_entity_poly.entity_id
_entity_poly.type
_entity_poly.pdbx_seq_one_letter_code
_entity_poly.pdbx_strand_id
1 'polypeptide(L)'
;MTKNSNDPLSIAELIRLELDGKNIALGRYDTVLWQVRSGYIVILYGALGMFFKDKLINPYDISDQIILLVCGFSSLACVMDFAFRIRQLRVVKAYNLLVDQVLKQSFEDVTNTDSLRGLLHLAGESNISLDRILVLRTMLFIFIFYAFTPAAMMYLFSQM
;
A
#
# COMPACT_ATOMS: atom_id res chain seq x y z
N MET A 1 -40.09 -8.10 -2.41
CA MET A 1 -39.92 -7.28 -3.63
C MET A 1 -38.65 -7.75 -4.33
N THR A 2 -38.79 -8.65 -5.30
CA THR A 2 -37.69 -9.23 -6.07
C THR A 2 -37.37 -8.31 -7.23
N LYS A 3 -36.32 -7.49 -7.11
CA LYS A 3 -35.81 -6.63 -8.20
C LYS A 3 -35.18 -7.54 -9.26
N ASN A 4 -35.71 -7.47 -10.47
CA ASN A 4 -35.30 -8.25 -11.64
C ASN A 4 -33.84 -7.90 -11.97
N SER A 5 -32.94 -8.89 -12.08
CA SER A 5 -31.50 -8.69 -12.28
C SER A 5 -31.11 -8.20 -13.68
N ASN A 6 -32.08 -7.85 -14.53
CA ASN A 6 -31.92 -7.56 -15.96
C ASN A 6 -32.36 -6.13 -16.34
N ASP A 7 -32.72 -5.27 -15.39
CA ASP A 7 -32.88 -3.84 -15.69
C ASP A 7 -31.50 -3.22 -15.94
N PRO A 8 -31.27 -2.50 -17.05
CA PRO A 8 -30.01 -1.80 -17.27
C PRO A 8 -29.78 -0.87 -16.08
N LEU A 9 -28.66 -1.05 -15.37
CA LEU A 9 -28.32 -0.22 -14.22
C LEU A 9 -28.39 1.24 -14.67
N SER A 10 -29.18 2.05 -13.95
CA SER A 10 -29.12 3.50 -14.07
C SER A 10 -27.67 3.94 -13.88
N ILE A 11 -27.22 4.93 -14.65
CA ILE A 11 -25.84 5.45 -14.60
C ILE A 11 -25.44 5.80 -13.15
N ALA A 12 -26.39 6.31 -12.36
CA ALA A 12 -26.19 6.60 -10.93
C ALA A 12 -25.95 5.34 -10.07
N GLU A 13 -26.63 4.23 -10.38
CA GLU A 13 -26.48 2.95 -9.67
C GLU A 13 -25.15 2.28 -10.06
N LEU A 14 -24.73 2.41 -11.31
CA LEU A 14 -23.41 1.95 -11.79
C LEU A 14 -22.25 2.72 -11.12
N ILE A 15 -22.36 4.05 -11.04
CA ILE A 15 -21.39 4.92 -10.35
C ILE A 15 -21.27 4.54 -8.87
N ARG A 16 -22.40 4.34 -8.19
CA ARG A 16 -22.41 3.95 -6.76
C ARG A 16 -21.71 2.61 -6.55
N LEU A 17 -21.99 1.63 -7.41
CA LEU A 17 -21.39 0.30 -7.33
C LEU A 17 -19.88 0.34 -7.57
N GLU A 18 -19.43 1.18 -8.51
CA GLU A 18 -17.99 1.37 -8.78
C GLU A 18 -17.27 2.09 -7.62
N LEU A 19 -17.88 3.12 -7.02
CA LEU A 19 -17.33 3.81 -5.84
C LEU A 19 -17.19 2.84 -4.65
N ASP A 20 -18.22 2.03 -4.41
CA ASP A 20 -18.21 1.03 -3.34
C ASP A 20 -17.15 -0.05 -3.61
N GLY A 21 -17.07 -0.55 -4.85
CA GLY A 21 -16.04 -1.49 -5.28
C GLY A 21 -14.60 -0.98 -5.07
N LYS A 22 -14.33 0.29 -5.39
CA LYS A 22 -13.02 0.92 -5.14
C LYS A 22 -12.75 1.15 -3.66
N ASN A 23 -13.77 1.49 -2.86
CA ASN A 23 -13.63 1.62 -1.41
C ASN A 23 -13.27 0.27 -0.76
N ILE A 24 -13.94 -0.81 -1.17
CA ILE A 24 -13.62 -2.18 -0.74
C ILE A 24 -12.18 -2.54 -1.15
N ALA A 25 -11.76 -2.18 -2.37
CA ALA A 25 -10.39 -2.41 -2.83
C ALA A 25 -9.35 -1.67 -1.97
N LEU A 26 -9.61 -0.42 -1.56
CA LEU A 26 -8.75 0.32 -0.64
C LEU A 26 -8.61 -0.39 0.71
N GLY A 27 -9.72 -0.87 1.29
CA GLY A 27 -9.68 -1.63 2.54
C GLY A 27 -8.88 -2.92 2.44
N ARG A 28 -8.91 -3.59 1.27
CA ARG A 28 -8.05 -4.77 1.01
C ARG A 28 -6.57 -4.40 0.95
N TYR A 29 -6.21 -3.29 0.30
CA TYR A 29 -4.82 -2.81 0.28
C TYR A 29 -4.30 -2.48 1.67
N ASP A 30 -5.10 -1.82 2.51
CA ASP A 30 -4.72 -1.52 3.90
C ASP A 30 -4.53 -2.80 4.72
N THR A 31 -5.39 -3.79 4.51
CA THR A 31 -5.27 -5.11 5.16
C THR A 31 -3.95 -5.79 4.78
N VAL A 32 -3.61 -5.81 3.49
CA VAL A 32 -2.35 -6.42 3.01
C VAL A 32 -1.14 -5.66 3.52
N LEU A 33 -1.16 -4.31 3.49
CA LEU A 33 -0.08 -3.49 4.04
C LEU A 33 0.12 -3.73 5.54
N TRP A 34 -0.97 -3.87 6.29
CA TRP A 34 -0.92 -4.21 7.70
C TRP A 34 -0.31 -5.58 7.95
N GLN A 35 -0.68 -6.60 7.14
CA GLN A 35 -0.10 -7.95 7.23
C GLN A 35 1.40 -7.95 6.92
N VAL A 36 1.84 -7.20 5.91
CA VAL A 36 3.27 -7.06 5.57
C VAL A 36 4.04 -6.43 6.74
N ARG A 37 3.53 -5.33 7.30
CA ARG A 37 4.20 -4.59 8.39
C ARG A 37 4.22 -5.37 9.70
N SER A 38 3.10 -5.99 10.07
CA SER A 38 3.02 -6.81 11.28
C SER A 38 3.86 -8.09 11.14
N GLY A 39 3.85 -8.74 9.98
CA GLY A 39 4.71 -9.88 9.68
C GLY A 39 6.20 -9.52 9.77
N TYR A 40 6.60 -8.38 9.21
CA TYR A 40 7.96 -7.86 9.34
C TYR A 40 8.37 -7.68 10.81
N ILE A 41 7.54 -7.01 11.61
CA ILE A 41 7.77 -6.81 13.05
C ILE A 41 7.91 -8.15 13.77
N VAL A 42 7.00 -9.10 13.54
CA VAL A 42 7.04 -10.42 14.18
C VAL A 42 8.32 -11.18 13.84
N ILE A 43 8.75 -11.17 12.57
CA ILE A 43 10.00 -11.83 12.15
C ILE A 43 11.20 -11.15 12.81
N LEU A 44 11.22 -9.82 12.84
CA LEU A 44 12.32 -9.06 13.44
C LEU A 44 12.47 -9.34 14.93
N TYR A 45 11.38 -9.16 15.69
CA TYR A 45 11.37 -9.41 17.14
C TYR A 45 11.56 -10.89 17.45
N GLY A 46 11.07 -11.79 16.61
CA GLY A 46 11.30 -13.23 16.72
C GLY A 46 12.78 -13.57 16.54
N ALA A 47 13.42 -13.06 15.49
CA ALA A 47 14.85 -13.22 15.26
C ALA A 47 15.67 -12.66 16.43
N LEU A 48 15.45 -11.39 16.79
CA LEU A 48 16.08 -10.76 17.96
C LEU A 48 15.87 -11.58 19.23
N GLY A 49 14.63 -12.02 19.49
CA GLY A 49 14.26 -12.77 20.69
C GLY A 49 14.92 -14.15 20.79
N MET A 50 15.14 -14.85 19.67
CA MET A 50 15.90 -16.11 19.68
C MET A 50 17.35 -15.90 20.12
N PHE A 51 17.98 -14.79 19.70
CA PHE A 51 19.36 -14.50 20.07
C PHE A 51 19.52 -13.96 21.50
N PHE A 52 18.53 -13.25 22.05
CA PHE A 52 18.56 -12.79 23.45
C PHE A 52 18.21 -13.89 24.48
N LYS A 53 17.59 -14.98 24.06
CA LYS A 53 17.14 -16.05 24.97
C LYS A 53 18.30 -16.88 25.51
N ASP A 54 19.36 -17.02 24.71
CA ASP A 54 20.62 -17.62 25.15
C ASP A 54 21.47 -16.53 25.84
N LYS A 55 21.29 -16.40 27.16
CA LYS A 55 22.08 -15.54 28.04
C LYS A 55 23.57 -15.92 27.98
N LEU A 56 24.32 -15.47 26.97
CA LEU A 56 25.79 -15.43 26.91
C LEU A 56 26.34 -14.79 25.63
N ILE A 57 25.50 -14.40 24.66
CA ILE A 57 25.97 -13.61 23.53
C ILE A 57 26.02 -12.15 23.99
N ASN A 58 27.22 -11.58 24.11
CA ASN A 58 27.35 -10.14 24.30
C ASN A 58 26.51 -9.44 23.23
N PRO A 59 25.78 -8.35 23.53
CA PRO A 59 25.07 -7.56 22.51
C PRO A 59 25.99 -7.05 21.40
N TYR A 60 27.30 -7.14 21.64
CA TYR A 60 28.36 -6.97 20.68
C TYR A 60 28.41 -8.15 19.71
N ASP A 61 28.41 -9.44 20.07
CA ASP A 61 28.58 -10.63 19.20
C ASP A 61 27.43 -10.91 18.18
N ILE A 62 26.99 -9.89 17.45
CA ILE A 62 26.07 -10.00 16.34
C ILE A 62 26.84 -10.60 15.16
N SER A 63 26.54 -11.85 14.83
CA SER A 63 27.11 -12.50 13.64
C SER A 63 26.69 -11.77 12.36
N ASP A 64 27.60 -11.70 11.38
CA ASP A 64 27.34 -11.21 10.01
C ASP A 64 26.07 -11.81 9.39
N GLN A 65 25.76 -13.07 9.74
CA GLN A 65 24.56 -13.78 9.27
C GLN A 65 23.26 -13.10 9.73
N ILE A 66 23.24 -12.56 10.95
CA ILE A 66 22.09 -11.87 11.53
C ILE A 66 21.90 -10.51 10.84
N ILE A 67 22.99 -9.78 10.62
CA ILE A 67 22.96 -8.50 9.89
C ILE A 67 22.44 -8.73 8.47
N LEU A 68 22.96 -9.75 7.79
CA LEU A 68 22.53 -10.11 6.44
C LEU A 68 21.05 -10.53 6.40
N LEU A 69 20.58 -11.29 7.40
CA LEU A 69 19.18 -11.69 7.52
C LEU A 69 18.26 -10.48 7.73
N VAL A 70 18.62 -9.58 8.66
CA VAL A 70 17.83 -8.37 8.97
C VAL A 70 17.82 -7.43 7.76
N CYS A 71 18.95 -7.19 7.11
CA CYS A 71 19.03 -6.41 5.88
C CYS A 71 18.20 -7.02 4.75
N GLY A 72 18.29 -8.34 4.56
CA GLY A 72 17.54 -9.08 3.55
C GLY A 72 16.02 -8.95 3.75
N PHE A 73 15.54 -9.24 4.96
CA PHE A 73 14.12 -9.12 5.28
C PHE A 73 13.61 -7.68 5.20
N SER A 74 14.40 -6.71 5.68
CA SER A 74 14.03 -5.30 5.62
C SER A 74 13.93 -4.80 4.19
N SER A 75 14.86 -5.19 3.31
CA SER A 75 14.80 -4.83 1.88
C SER A 75 13.59 -5.47 1.19
N LEU A 76 13.30 -6.74 1.45
CA LEU A 76 12.14 -7.44 0.87
C LEU A 76 10.81 -6.82 1.33
N ALA A 77 10.67 -6.56 2.63
CA ALA A 77 9.48 -5.91 3.19
C ALA A 77 9.29 -4.49 2.63
N CYS A 78 10.38 -3.73 2.48
CA CYS A 78 10.38 -2.40 1.87
C CYS A 78 9.87 -2.43 0.42
N VAL A 79 10.38 -3.35 -0.40
CA VAL A 79 9.94 -3.50 -1.80
C VAL A 79 8.45 -3.90 -1.89
N MET A 80 7.99 -4.80 -1.02
CA MET A 80 6.57 -5.17 -0.98
C MET A 80 5.69 -3.99 -0.58
N ASP A 81 6.03 -3.28 0.50
CA ASP A 81 5.29 -2.11 0.98
C ASP A 81 5.22 -1.04 -0.13
N PHE A 82 6.32 -0.77 -0.83
CA PHE A 82 6.34 0.12 -1.99
C PHE A 82 5.38 -0.31 -3.09
N ALA A 83 5.45 -1.57 -3.52
CA ALA A 83 4.63 -2.07 -4.61
C ALA A 83 3.12 -1.95 -4.29
N PHE A 84 2.72 -2.30 -3.06
CA PHE A 84 1.33 -2.20 -2.61
C PHE A 84 0.90 -0.75 -2.40
N ARG A 85 1.76 0.12 -1.85
CA ARG A 85 1.43 1.52 -1.61
C ARG A 85 1.25 2.31 -2.91
N ILE A 86 2.09 2.03 -3.93
CA ILE A 86 1.91 2.62 -5.27
C ILE A 86 0.56 2.23 -5.86
N ARG A 87 0.20 0.93 -5.77
CA ARG A 87 -1.10 0.44 -6.25
C ARG A 87 -2.26 1.10 -5.51
N GLN A 88 -2.17 1.23 -4.19
CA GLN A 88 -3.18 1.90 -3.38
C GLN A 88 -3.36 3.38 -3.78
N LEU A 89 -2.26 4.12 -3.96
CA LEU A 89 -2.32 5.53 -4.40
C LEU A 89 -3.00 5.68 -5.76
N ARG A 90 -2.80 4.73 -6.70
CA ARG A 90 -3.51 4.73 -7.99
C ARG A 90 -5.01 4.55 -7.80
N VAL A 91 -5.43 3.66 -6.91
CA VAL A 91 -6.86 3.44 -6.61
C VAL A 91 -7.49 4.66 -5.95
N VAL A 92 -6.82 5.28 -4.98
CA VAL A 92 -7.31 6.54 -4.36
C VAL A 92 -7.48 7.64 -5.40
N LYS A 93 -6.51 7.81 -6.30
CA LYS A 93 -6.60 8.82 -7.36
C LYS A 93 -7.74 8.53 -8.33
N ALA A 94 -7.94 7.27 -8.73
CA ALA A 94 -9.07 6.87 -9.57
C ALA A 94 -10.41 7.13 -8.89
N TYR A 95 -10.51 6.84 -7.58
CA TYR A 95 -11.70 7.12 -6.77
C TYR A 95 -12.00 8.63 -6.72
N ASN A 96 -11.01 9.47 -6.41
CA ASN A 96 -11.20 10.93 -6.35
C ASN A 96 -11.62 11.51 -7.71
N LEU A 97 -11.03 11.04 -8.80
CA LEU A 97 -11.41 11.48 -10.15
C LEU A 97 -12.85 11.12 -10.51
N LEU A 98 -13.31 9.92 -10.10
CA LEU A 98 -14.71 9.53 -10.27
C LEU A 98 -15.64 10.42 -9.45
N VAL A 99 -15.31 10.69 -8.19
CA VAL A 99 -16.09 11.61 -7.34
C VAL A 99 -16.19 13.00 -7.95
N ASP A 100 -15.07 13.56 -8.42
CA ASP A 100 -15.02 14.88 -9.05
C ASP A 100 -15.87 14.94 -10.32
N GLN A 101 -15.89 13.89 -11.13
CA GLN A 101 -16.72 13.82 -12.33
C GLN A 101 -18.20 13.71 -12.01
N VAL A 102 -18.57 12.90 -11.01
CA VAL A 102 -19.96 12.76 -10.57
C VAL A 102 -20.48 14.08 -10.02
N LEU A 103 -19.66 14.80 -9.25
CA LEU A 103 -19.98 16.14 -8.78
C LEU A 103 -20.14 17.10 -9.96
N LYS A 104 -19.20 17.15 -10.90
CA LYS A 104 -19.31 18.01 -12.10
C LYS A 104 -20.55 17.70 -12.93
N GLN A 105 -20.88 16.43 -13.15
CA GLN A 105 -22.08 16.01 -13.87
C GLN A 105 -23.38 16.37 -13.14
N SER A 106 -23.35 16.50 -11.81
CA SER A 106 -24.50 16.98 -11.04
C SER A 106 -24.69 18.51 -11.12
N PHE A 107 -23.65 19.26 -11.49
CA PHE A 107 -23.67 20.72 -11.62
C PHE A 107 -23.77 21.22 -13.06
N GLU A 108 -23.20 20.50 -14.02
CA GLU A 108 -23.23 20.80 -15.46
C GLU A 108 -23.91 19.65 -16.19
N ASP A 109 -25.03 19.93 -16.86
CA ASP A 109 -25.81 19.03 -17.71
C ASP A 109 -25.04 18.67 -19.01
N VAL A 110 -23.80 18.22 -18.86
CA VAL A 110 -22.87 17.96 -19.96
C VAL A 110 -22.64 16.45 -20.04
N THR A 111 -23.43 15.83 -20.91
CA THR A 111 -23.31 14.45 -21.38
C THR A 111 -21.95 14.23 -22.05
N ASN A 112 -20.92 13.92 -21.27
CA ASN A 112 -19.63 13.43 -21.78
C ASN A 112 -19.39 12.00 -21.29
N THR A 113 -20.28 11.12 -21.74
CA THR A 113 -20.39 9.69 -21.41
C THR A 113 -19.12 8.88 -21.68
N ASP A 114 -18.28 9.30 -22.63
CA ASP A 114 -17.05 8.59 -22.99
C ASP A 114 -15.95 8.74 -21.93
N SER A 115 -15.85 9.90 -21.27
CA SER A 115 -14.88 10.09 -20.18
C SER A 115 -15.26 9.27 -18.94
N LEU A 116 -16.57 9.14 -18.69
CA LEU A 116 -17.15 8.40 -17.58
C LEU A 116 -16.93 6.89 -17.76
N ARG A 117 -17.09 6.40 -19.00
CA ARG A 117 -16.89 4.99 -19.36
C ARG A 117 -15.42 4.57 -19.22
N GLY A 118 -14.49 5.47 -19.56
CA GLY A 118 -13.06 5.28 -19.31
C GLY A 118 -12.75 5.14 -17.80
N LEU A 119 -13.34 6.01 -16.98
CA LEU A 119 -13.15 6.02 -15.51
C LEU A 119 -13.85 4.89 -14.76
N LEU A 120 -14.95 4.37 -15.30
CA LEU A 120 -15.60 3.14 -14.83
C LEU A 120 -14.76 1.88 -15.12
N HIS A 121 -14.03 1.85 -16.23
CA HIS A 121 -13.15 0.72 -16.55
C HIS A 121 -11.80 0.74 -15.79
N LEU A 122 -11.62 1.73 -14.91
CA LEU A 122 -10.35 2.14 -14.33
C LEU A 122 -10.09 1.33 -13.04
N ALA A 123 -10.03 0.01 -13.19
CA ALA A 123 -9.77 -1.00 -12.15
C ALA A 123 -8.25 -1.18 -11.91
N GLY A 124 -7.53 -0.08 -11.63
CA GLY A 124 -6.13 -0.15 -11.17
C GLY A 124 -5.05 -0.45 -12.23
N GLU A 125 -5.42 -0.81 -13.46
CA GLU A 125 -4.48 -1.05 -14.59
C GLU A 125 -4.13 0.21 -15.40
N SER A 126 -4.90 1.27 -15.27
CA SER A 126 -4.65 2.49 -16.04
C SER A 126 -3.40 3.22 -15.52
N ASN A 127 -2.60 3.70 -16.47
CA ASN A 127 -1.40 4.47 -16.24
C ASN A 127 -1.74 5.91 -15.81
N ILE A 128 -2.49 6.05 -14.72
CA ILE A 128 -2.75 7.37 -14.13
C ILE A 128 -1.43 7.90 -13.61
N SER A 129 -1.00 9.04 -14.15
CA SER A 129 0.19 9.74 -13.69
C SER A 129 0.00 10.13 -12.22
N LEU A 130 0.67 9.43 -11.30
CA LEU A 130 0.72 9.87 -9.91
C LEU A 130 1.64 11.07 -9.80
N ASP A 131 1.32 11.98 -8.88
CA ASP A 131 2.24 13.07 -8.55
C ASP A 131 3.55 12.47 -8.02
N ARG A 132 4.64 12.75 -8.73
CA ARG A 132 5.97 12.21 -8.42
C ARG A 132 6.42 12.66 -7.04
N ILE A 133 6.06 13.86 -6.60
CA ILE A 133 6.45 14.40 -5.28
C ILE A 133 5.77 13.60 -4.17
N LEU A 134 4.47 13.33 -4.31
CA LEU A 134 3.71 12.54 -3.34
C LEU A 134 4.25 11.10 -3.26
N VAL A 135 4.53 10.49 -4.41
CA VAL A 135 5.13 9.15 -4.47
C VAL A 135 6.48 9.16 -3.79
N LEU A 136 7.38 10.07 -4.18
CA LEU A 136 8.72 10.17 -3.61
C LEU A 136 8.68 10.36 -2.09
N ARG A 137 7.82 11.26 -1.59
CA ARG A 137 7.66 11.49 -0.15
C ARG A 137 7.18 10.24 0.58
N THR A 138 6.23 9.52 0.00
CA THR A 138 5.71 8.26 0.57
C THR A 138 6.79 7.17 0.57
N MET A 139 7.53 7.04 -0.53
CA MET A 139 8.64 6.10 -0.64
C MET A 139 9.74 6.42 0.37
N LEU A 140 10.04 7.69 0.60
CA LEU A 140 11.04 8.12 1.59
C LEU A 140 10.67 7.67 3.01
N PHE A 141 9.41 7.89 3.43
CA PHE A 141 8.99 7.48 4.78
C PHE A 141 9.03 5.97 4.98
N ILE A 142 8.60 5.19 3.98
CA ILE A 142 8.67 3.73 4.01
C ILE A 142 10.14 3.28 4.04
N PHE A 143 11.01 3.90 3.22
CA PHE A 143 12.43 3.59 3.23
C PHE A 143 13.05 3.83 4.61
N ILE A 144 12.80 5.00 5.21
CA ILE A 144 13.30 5.33 6.56
C ILE A 144 12.81 4.31 7.59
N PHE A 145 11.54 3.90 7.53
CA PHE A 145 10.97 2.91 8.42
C PHE A 145 11.71 1.56 8.35
N TYR A 146 11.96 1.05 7.15
CA TYR A 146 12.65 -0.23 6.96
C TYR A 146 14.18 -0.13 7.07
N ALA A 147 14.77 1.05 6.89
CA ALA A 147 16.21 1.27 7.02
C ALA A 147 16.65 1.46 8.48
N PHE A 148 15.74 1.88 9.37
CA PHE A 148 16.05 2.15 10.77
C PHE A 148 16.67 0.94 11.48
N THR A 149 16.05 -0.24 11.36
CA THR A 149 16.52 -1.44 12.08
C THR A 149 17.86 -1.96 11.56
N PRO A 150 18.08 -2.11 10.24
CA PRO A 150 19.41 -2.39 9.69
C PRO A 150 20.48 -1.37 10.10
N ALA A 151 20.16 -0.08 10.06
CA ALA A 151 21.11 0.97 10.44
C ALA A 151 21.49 0.89 11.92
N ALA A 152 20.52 0.64 12.80
CA ALA A 152 20.77 0.43 14.22
C ALA A 152 21.66 -0.81 14.46
N MET A 153 21.40 -1.92 13.77
CA MET A 153 22.22 -3.14 13.88
C MET A 153 23.66 -2.92 13.37
N MET A 154 23.83 -2.26 12.23
CA MET A 154 25.17 -1.93 11.71
C MET A 154 25.93 -0.98 12.63
N TYR A 155 25.24 -0.01 13.24
CA TYR A 155 25.86 0.88 14.22
C TYR A 155 26.35 0.11 15.45
N LEU A 156 25.53 -0.78 16.00
CA LEU A 156 25.92 -1.63 17.14
C LEU A 156 27.11 -2.55 16.79
N PHE A 157 27.10 -3.14 15.60
CA PHE A 157 28.20 -3.96 15.10
C PHE A 157 29.51 -3.18 14.94
N SER A 158 29.44 -1.92 14.46
CA SER A 158 30.62 -1.07 14.29
C SER A 158 31.29 -0.60 15.60
N GLN A 159 30.61 -0.79 16.74
CA GLN A 159 31.13 -0.47 18.08
C GLN A 159 31.81 -1.67 18.75
N MET A 160 31.83 -2.84 18.10
CA MET A 160 32.64 -4.00 18.48
C MET A 160 34.08 -3.84 18.03
#